data_AF-A0A257YZJ1-F1
#
_entry.id   AF-A0A257YZJ1-F1
#
_cell.length_a   1.000
_cell.length_b   1.000
_cell.length_c   1.000
_cell.angle_alpha   90.00
_cell.angle_beta   90.00
_cell.angle_gamma   90.00
#
_symmetry.space_group_name_H-M   'P 1'
#
loop_
_entity.id
_entity.type
_entity.pdbx_description
1 polymer ?
#
loop_
_entity_poly.entity_id
_entity_poly.type
_entity_poly.pdbx_seq_one_letter_code
_entity_poly.pdbx_strand_id
1 'polypeptide(L)'
;VMTSSPLAVVGCGFQTRNAADVVTAHVLAMYAPSFATGHIIARYGAERVIALGLTILAGAGAVAIAGVELGNFFGALILLGIGWNFGFIGATTMLTAAQRPEERGRLQGLNDLIVFGGVTMASFSSGGLMNCSGGSVQAGWQMVNLAMLPFLVLAGAALIWLWLRPSAMRD
;
A
#
# COMPACT_ATOMS: atom_id res chain seq x y z
N VAL A 1 -5.30 3.40 -5.20
CA VAL A 1 -4.50 3.13 -6.41
C VAL A 1 -4.93 1.83 -7.10
N MET A 2 -4.91 0.67 -6.43
CA MET A 2 -5.26 -0.62 -7.07
C MET A 2 -6.64 -0.64 -7.77
N THR A 3 -7.72 -0.26 -7.09
CA THR A 3 -9.09 -0.34 -7.62
C THR A 3 -9.31 0.47 -8.92
N SER A 4 -8.61 1.60 -9.05
CA SER A 4 -8.67 2.49 -10.23
C SER A 4 -7.65 2.15 -11.31
N SER A 5 -6.70 1.27 -11.05
CA SER A 5 -5.64 0.88 -12.00
C SER A 5 -6.18 0.23 -13.28
N PRO A 6 -7.07 -0.79 -13.23
CA PRO A 6 -7.61 -1.37 -14.47
C PRO A 6 -8.47 -0.37 -15.27
N LEU A 7 -9.18 0.53 -14.59
CA LEU A 7 -9.93 1.61 -15.22
C LEU A 7 -8.99 2.60 -15.93
N ALA A 8 -7.87 2.96 -15.30
CA ALA A 8 -6.86 3.83 -15.88
C ALA A 8 -6.16 3.19 -17.09
N VAL A 9 -5.79 1.90 -16.99
CA VAL A 9 -5.17 1.14 -18.10
C VAL A 9 -6.10 1.10 -19.31
N VAL A 10 -7.35 0.67 -19.14
CA VAL A 10 -8.33 0.62 -20.24
C VAL A 10 -8.64 2.02 -20.77
N GLY A 11 -8.83 2.99 -19.88
CA GLY A 11 -9.14 4.36 -20.26
C GLY A 11 -7.98 5.13 -20.92
N CYS A 12 -6.73 4.65 -20.79
CA CYS A 12 -5.58 5.13 -21.56
C CYS A 12 -5.44 4.44 -22.93
N GLY A 13 -6.39 3.58 -23.31
CA GLY A 13 -6.44 2.92 -24.62
C GLY A 13 -5.80 1.55 -24.69
N PHE A 14 -5.38 0.97 -23.55
CA PHE A 14 -4.85 -0.40 -23.51
C PHE A 14 -5.98 -1.44 -23.46
N GLN A 15 -5.64 -2.68 -23.82
CA GLN A 15 -6.59 -3.79 -23.81
C GLN A 15 -6.97 -4.19 -22.37
N THR A 16 -8.17 -4.74 -22.20
CA THR A 16 -8.63 -5.33 -20.93
C THR A 16 -7.73 -6.45 -20.45
N ARG A 17 -7.09 -7.19 -21.38
CA ARG A 17 -6.06 -8.19 -21.07
C ARG A 17 -4.87 -7.57 -20.34
N ASN A 18 -4.37 -6.42 -20.79
CA ASN A 18 -3.26 -5.73 -20.14
C ASN A 18 -3.63 -5.31 -18.72
N ALA A 19 -4.88 -4.86 -18.50
CA ALA A 19 -5.37 -4.54 -17.17
C ALA A 19 -5.40 -5.77 -16.25
N ALA A 20 -5.81 -6.93 -16.76
CA ALA A 20 -5.77 -8.18 -16.02
C ALA A 20 -4.32 -8.58 -15.67
N ASP A 21 -3.40 -8.50 -16.63
CA ASP A 21 -1.99 -8.85 -16.44
C ASP A 21 -1.32 -7.96 -15.35
N VAL A 22 -1.62 -6.65 -15.35
CA VAL A 22 -1.15 -5.71 -14.32
C VAL A 22 -1.69 -6.08 -12.94
N VAL A 23 -2.98 -6.44 -12.84
CA VAL A 23 -3.60 -6.87 -11.57
C VAL A 23 -2.99 -8.19 -11.10
N THR A 24 -2.76 -9.15 -12.00
CA THR A 24 -2.08 -10.41 -11.65
C THR A 24 -0.67 -10.15 -11.13
N ALA A 25 0.11 -9.30 -11.80
CA ALA A 25 1.44 -8.92 -11.35
C ALA A 25 1.41 -8.25 -9.96
N HIS A 26 0.42 -7.39 -9.70
CA HIS A 26 0.21 -6.78 -8.38
C HIS A 26 -0.04 -7.83 -7.29
N VAL A 27 -0.97 -8.75 -7.52
CA VAL A 27 -1.33 -9.80 -6.56
C VAL A 27 -0.13 -10.72 -6.29
N LEU A 28 0.62 -11.10 -7.33
CA LEU A 28 1.87 -11.84 -7.15
C LEU A 28 2.87 -11.06 -6.30
N ALA A 29 3.05 -9.77 -6.57
CA ALA A 29 3.92 -8.89 -5.79
C ALA A 29 3.45 -8.69 -4.34
N MET A 30 2.15 -8.82 -4.05
CA MET A 30 1.62 -8.77 -2.68
C MET A 30 1.92 -10.03 -1.87
N TYR A 31 1.92 -11.22 -2.48
CA TYR A 31 1.99 -12.49 -1.73
C TYR A 31 3.30 -13.25 -1.89
N ALA A 32 3.98 -13.14 -3.03
CA ALA A 32 5.26 -13.82 -3.25
C ALA A 32 6.37 -13.39 -2.27
N PRO A 33 6.47 -12.11 -1.85
CA PRO A 33 7.47 -11.73 -0.86
C PRO A 33 7.24 -12.37 0.52
N SER A 34 5.98 -12.71 0.87
CA SER A 34 5.63 -13.25 2.19
C SER A 34 6.42 -14.50 2.58
N PHE A 35 6.85 -15.31 1.60
CA PHE A 35 7.71 -16.47 1.85
C PHE A 35 9.05 -16.09 2.50
N ALA A 36 9.54 -14.89 2.24
CA ALA A 36 10.79 -14.36 2.80
C ALA A 36 10.55 -13.28 3.88
N THR A 37 9.45 -12.53 3.82
CA THR A 37 9.20 -11.38 4.71
C THR A 37 9.29 -11.74 6.19
N GLY A 38 8.80 -12.92 6.60
CA GLY A 38 8.92 -13.39 7.98
C GLY A 38 10.38 -13.55 8.43
N HIS A 39 11.24 -14.15 7.59
CA HIS A 39 12.68 -14.27 7.85
C HIS A 39 13.38 -12.92 7.90
N ILE A 40 12.99 -11.99 7.02
CA ILE A 40 13.54 -10.63 6.98
C ILE A 40 13.18 -9.89 8.27
N ILE A 41 11.92 -9.98 8.73
CA ILE A 41 11.47 -9.37 9.99
C ILE A 41 12.22 -9.97 11.18
N ALA A 42 12.38 -11.29 11.23
CA ALA A 42 13.12 -11.95 12.32
C ALA A 42 14.59 -11.48 12.40
N ARG A 43 15.22 -11.18 11.25
CA ARG A 43 16.63 -10.76 11.19
C ARG A 43 16.85 -9.26 11.38
N TYR A 44 15.98 -8.41 10.82
CA TYR A 44 16.19 -6.96 10.76
C TYR A 44 15.23 -6.16 11.65
N GLY A 45 14.21 -6.80 12.21
CA GLY A 45 13.17 -6.17 13.01
C GLY A 45 12.04 -5.58 12.17
N ALA A 46 10.84 -5.56 12.74
CA ALA A 46 9.64 -5.13 12.04
C ALA A 46 9.66 -3.63 11.66
N GLU A 47 10.20 -2.76 12.51
CA GLU A 47 10.30 -1.31 12.23
C GLU A 47 11.06 -1.01 10.92
N ARG A 48 12.20 -1.67 10.70
CA ARG A 48 13.02 -1.46 9.49
C ARG A 48 12.32 -1.98 8.24
N VAL A 49 11.59 -3.09 8.37
CA VAL A 49 10.79 -3.65 7.26
C VAL A 49 9.64 -2.73 6.90
N ILE A 50 8.95 -2.15 7.89
CA ILE A 50 7.91 -1.14 7.64
C ILE A 50 8.50 0.09 6.95
N ALA A 51 9.64 0.59 7.42
CA ALA A 51 10.31 1.73 6.79
C ALA A 51 10.62 1.47 5.31
N LEU A 52 11.20 0.30 5.01
CA LEU A 52 11.46 -0.13 3.63
C LEU A 52 10.16 -0.23 2.82
N GLY A 53 9.10 -0.79 3.38
CA GLY A 53 7.79 -0.85 2.74
C GLY A 53 7.25 0.55 2.38
N LEU A 54 7.34 1.51 3.29
CA LEU A 54 6.94 2.90 3.05
C LEU A 54 7.78 3.57 1.95
N THR A 55 9.10 3.33 1.93
CA THR A 55 9.98 3.83 0.86
C THR A 55 9.58 3.25 -0.50
N ILE A 56 9.28 1.95 -0.56
CA ILE A 56 8.82 1.29 -1.78
C ILE A 56 7.46 1.84 -2.23
N LEU A 57 6.53 2.07 -1.30
CA LEU A 57 5.23 2.71 -1.60
C LEU A 57 5.40 4.13 -2.16
N ALA A 58 6.38 4.90 -1.65
CA ALA A 58 6.68 6.23 -2.18
C ALA A 58 7.22 6.14 -3.61
N GLY A 59 8.10 5.17 -3.88
CA GLY A 59 8.57 4.84 -5.22
C GLY A 59 7.44 4.44 -6.17
N ALA A 60 6.48 3.63 -5.70
CA ALA A 60 5.30 3.27 -6.46
C ALA A 60 4.48 4.50 -6.88
N GLY A 61 4.27 5.45 -5.95
CA GLY A 61 3.62 6.73 -6.22
C GLY A 61 4.38 7.57 -7.23
N ALA A 62 5.71 7.65 -7.11
CA ALA A 62 6.55 8.38 -8.06
C ALA A 62 6.43 7.81 -9.49
N VAL A 63 6.50 6.48 -9.64
CA VAL A 63 6.33 5.81 -10.95
C VAL A 63 4.93 6.04 -11.52
N ALA A 64 3.90 5.99 -10.67
CA ALA A 64 2.52 6.20 -11.09
C ALA A 64 2.24 7.64 -11.56
N ILE A 65 2.95 8.63 -11.01
CA ILE A 65 2.87 10.05 -11.40
C ILE A 65 3.72 10.34 -12.64
N ALA A 66 4.84 9.63 -12.82
CA ALA A 66 5.80 9.87 -13.90
C ALA A 66 5.23 9.69 -15.31
N GLY A 67 4.16 8.91 -15.48
CA GLY A 67 3.51 8.72 -16.78
C GLY A 67 2.45 7.63 -16.80
N VAL A 68 1.78 7.52 -17.94
CA VAL A 68 0.64 6.61 -18.17
C VAL A 68 0.92 5.53 -19.22
N GLU A 69 2.18 5.15 -19.36
CA GLU A 69 2.60 4.04 -20.21
C GLU A 69 2.35 2.69 -19.52
N LEU A 70 2.23 1.62 -20.31
CA LEU A 70 2.00 0.27 -19.77
C LEU A 70 3.09 -0.14 -18.78
N GLY A 71 4.35 0.20 -19.06
CA GLY A 71 5.47 -0.06 -18.16
C GLY A 71 5.32 0.63 -16.81
N ASN A 72 4.80 1.86 -16.78
CA ASN A 72 4.56 2.61 -15.56
C ASN A 72 3.46 1.97 -14.72
N PHE A 73 2.39 1.46 -15.35
CA PHE A 73 1.36 0.70 -14.64
C PHE A 73 1.92 -0.56 -13.99
N PHE A 74 2.69 -1.37 -14.73
CA PHE A 74 3.35 -2.56 -14.14
C PHE A 74 4.30 -2.17 -12.99
N GLY A 75 5.21 -1.22 -13.23
CA GLY A 75 6.17 -0.78 -12.23
C GLY A 75 5.50 -0.25 -10.97
N ALA A 76 4.51 0.63 -11.11
CA ALA A 76 3.76 1.18 -9.99
C ALA A 76 3.02 0.09 -9.20
N LEU A 77 2.33 -0.83 -9.87
CA LEU A 77 1.51 -1.84 -9.20
C LEU A 77 2.35 -2.95 -8.56
N ILE A 78 3.47 -3.34 -9.17
CA ILE A 78 4.40 -4.29 -8.57
C ILE A 78 5.03 -3.67 -7.31
N LEU A 79 5.55 -2.44 -7.40
CA LEU A 79 6.11 -1.74 -6.24
C LEU A 79 5.06 -1.55 -5.16
N LEU A 80 3.82 -1.19 -5.53
CA LEU A 80 2.71 -1.05 -4.60
C LEU A 80 2.45 -2.37 -3.85
N GLY A 81 2.47 -3.51 -4.55
CA GLY A 81 2.27 -4.83 -3.94
C GLY A 81 3.37 -5.20 -2.94
N ILE A 82 4.64 -4.99 -3.32
CA ILE A 82 5.80 -5.27 -2.45
C ILE A 82 5.79 -4.34 -1.22
N GLY A 83 5.58 -3.04 -1.44
CA GLY A 83 5.54 -2.05 -0.36
C GLY A 83 4.40 -2.33 0.63
N TRP A 84 3.22 -2.71 0.11
CA TRP A 84 2.10 -3.14 0.94
C TRP A 84 2.44 -4.39 1.77
N ASN A 85 3.10 -5.39 1.17
CA ASN A 85 3.49 -6.61 1.90
C ASN A 85 4.36 -6.29 3.12
N PHE A 86 5.44 -5.54 2.93
CA PHE A 86 6.38 -5.20 3.99
C PHE A 86 5.73 -4.31 5.06
N GLY A 87 4.91 -3.34 4.64
CA GLY A 87 4.15 -2.50 5.58
C GLY A 87 3.13 -3.31 6.40
N PHE A 88 2.32 -4.14 5.74
CA PHE A 88 1.24 -4.89 6.37
C PHE A 88 1.75 -5.99 7.30
N ILE A 89 2.67 -6.83 6.84
CA ILE A 89 3.24 -7.91 7.66
C ILE A 89 4.09 -7.33 8.80
N GLY A 90 4.88 -6.28 8.52
CA GLY A 90 5.65 -5.59 9.54
C GLY A 90 4.77 -5.00 10.64
N ALA A 91 3.72 -4.27 10.27
CA ALA A 91 2.81 -3.63 11.22
C ALA A 91 2.02 -4.64 12.06
N THR A 92 1.50 -5.71 11.44
CA THR A 92 0.78 -6.77 12.16
C THR A 92 1.71 -7.56 13.08
N THR A 93 2.97 -7.77 12.70
CA THR A 93 3.97 -8.37 13.59
C THR A 93 4.26 -7.48 14.81
N MET A 94 4.39 -6.17 14.62
CA MET A 94 4.55 -5.24 15.76
C MET A 94 3.32 -5.22 16.65
N LEU A 95 2.12 -5.19 16.06
CA LEU A 95 0.87 -5.18 16.80
C LEU A 95 0.75 -6.45 17.64
N THR A 96 0.92 -7.63 17.04
CA THR A 96 0.78 -8.91 17.75
C THR A 96 1.82 -9.10 18.85
N ALA A 97 3.04 -8.58 18.68
CA ALA A 97 4.10 -8.62 19.68
C ALA A 97 3.77 -7.78 20.93
N ALA A 98 3.06 -6.66 20.76
CA ALA A 98 2.69 -5.75 21.86
C ALA A 98 1.48 -6.23 22.68
N GLN A 99 0.80 -7.31 22.29
CA GLN A 99 -0.47 -7.74 22.89
C GLN A 99 -0.34 -9.03 23.69
N ARG A 100 -1.10 -9.10 24.79
CA ARG A 100 -1.27 -10.29 25.61
C ARG A 100 -1.91 -11.41 24.78
N PRO A 101 -1.49 -12.69 24.94
CA PRO A 101 -2.00 -13.80 24.12
C PRO A 101 -3.53 -13.90 24.05
N GLU A 102 -4.20 -13.59 25.16
CA GLU A 102 -5.65 -13.63 25.33
C GLU A 102 -6.40 -12.58 24.50
N GLU A 103 -5.77 -11.44 24.19
CA GLU A 103 -6.39 -10.30 23.52
C GLU A 103 -6.03 -10.23 22.02
N ARG A 104 -5.02 -11.00 21.59
CA ARG A 104 -4.49 -11.00 20.21
C ARG A 104 -5.59 -11.19 19.16
N GLY A 105 -6.48 -12.16 19.34
CA GLY A 105 -7.54 -12.45 18.36
C GLY A 105 -8.51 -11.27 18.19
N ARG A 106 -8.90 -10.62 19.29
CA ARG A 106 -9.81 -9.47 19.26
C ARG A 106 -9.16 -8.26 18.60
N LEU A 107 -7.89 -7.99 18.92
CA LEU A 107 -7.17 -6.83 18.39
C LEU A 107 -6.73 -7.03 16.94
N GLN A 108 -6.41 -8.25 16.53
CA GLN A 108 -6.21 -8.58 15.12
C GLN A 108 -7.51 -8.38 14.33
N GLY A 109 -8.65 -8.84 14.85
CA GLY A 109 -9.94 -8.59 14.20
C GLY A 109 -10.27 -7.10 14.07
N LEU A 110 -9.94 -6.29 15.09
CA LEU A 110 -10.09 -4.84 15.01
C LEU A 110 -9.13 -4.22 13.97
N ASN A 111 -7.88 -4.70 13.91
CA ASN A 111 -6.91 -4.25 12.92
C ASN A 111 -7.42 -4.55 11.50
N ASP A 112 -7.86 -5.79 11.25
CA ASP A 112 -8.41 -6.21 9.97
C ASP A 112 -9.64 -5.37 9.60
N LEU A 113 -10.53 -5.09 10.56
CA LEU A 113 -11.69 -4.22 10.34
C LEU A 113 -11.28 -2.81 9.91
N ILE A 114 -10.29 -2.21 10.57
CA ILE A 114 -9.79 -0.87 10.23
C ILE A 114 -9.11 -0.88 8.86
N VAL A 115 -8.25 -1.87 8.58
CA VAL A 115 -7.52 -1.99 7.32
C VAL A 115 -8.49 -2.20 6.16
N PHE A 116 -9.36 -3.20 6.24
CA PHE A 116 -10.30 -3.52 5.16
C PHE A 116 -11.43 -2.50 5.05
N GLY A 117 -11.87 -1.89 6.15
CA GLY A 117 -12.77 -0.74 6.15
C GLY A 117 -12.15 0.45 5.42
N GLY A 118 -10.86 0.73 5.69
CA GLY A 118 -10.08 1.74 4.98
C GLY A 118 -9.95 1.45 3.49
N VAL A 119 -9.65 0.20 3.10
CA VAL A 119 -9.61 -0.24 1.69
C VAL A 119 -10.96 -0.05 1.01
N THR A 120 -12.06 -0.32 1.72
CA THR A 120 -13.43 -0.13 1.23
C THR A 120 -13.69 1.35 0.93
N MET A 121 -13.44 2.24 1.90
CA MET A 121 -13.60 3.68 1.70
C MET A 121 -12.69 4.20 0.58
N ALA A 122 -11.42 3.81 0.57
CA ALA A 122 -10.48 4.21 -0.47
C ALA A 122 -10.90 3.73 -1.86
N SER A 123 -11.51 2.55 -1.97
CA SER A 123 -12.06 2.03 -3.22
C SER A 123 -13.19 2.92 -3.74
N PHE A 124 -14.18 3.24 -2.89
CA PHE A 124 -15.25 4.18 -3.23
C PHE A 124 -14.72 5.56 -3.62
N SER A 125 -13.83 6.13 -2.81
CA SER A 125 -13.22 7.44 -3.09
C SER A 125 -12.44 7.43 -4.39
N SER A 126 -11.72 6.36 -4.71
CA SER A 126 -10.95 6.26 -5.96
C SER A 126 -11.84 6.15 -7.20
N GLY A 127 -12.98 5.45 -7.12
CA GLY A 127 -13.97 5.44 -8.19
C GLY A 127 -14.61 6.82 -8.39
N GLY A 128 -14.90 7.51 -7.28
CA GLY A 128 -15.36 8.90 -7.30
C GLY A 128 -14.34 9.84 -7.96
N LEU A 129 -13.07 9.78 -7.58
CA LEU A 129 -12.00 10.59 -8.17
C LEU A 129 -11.81 10.32 -9.66
N MET A 130 -11.90 9.06 -10.10
CA MET A 130 -11.84 8.71 -11.51
C MET A 130 -13.00 9.30 -12.32
N ASN A 131 -14.22 9.27 -11.77
CA ASN A 131 -15.44 9.68 -12.48
C ASN A 131 -15.71 11.20 -12.40
N CYS A 132 -15.52 11.80 -11.22
CA CYS A 132 -15.76 13.23 -10.98
C CYS A 132 -14.66 14.16 -11.53
N SER A 133 -13.56 13.62 -12.07
CA SER A 133 -12.47 14.46 -12.59
C SER A 133 -12.84 15.26 -13.84
N GLY A 134 -13.98 14.99 -14.50
CA GLY A 134 -14.59 15.84 -15.55
C GLY A 134 -13.76 16.11 -16.82
N GLY A 135 -12.49 15.70 -16.83
CA GLY A 135 -11.51 15.89 -17.88
C GLY A 135 -11.13 14.55 -18.54
N SER A 136 -9.85 14.17 -18.50
CA SER A 136 -9.36 12.92 -19.08
C SER A 136 -9.15 11.82 -18.03
N VAL A 137 -9.14 10.55 -18.45
CA VAL A 137 -8.79 9.39 -17.59
C VAL A 137 -7.44 9.59 -16.89
N GLN A 138 -6.50 10.23 -17.58
CA GLN A 138 -5.17 10.55 -17.07
C GLN A 138 -5.23 11.52 -15.89
N ALA A 139 -6.13 12.51 -15.94
CA ALA A 139 -6.35 13.42 -14.83
C ALA A 139 -6.93 12.69 -13.61
N GLY A 140 -7.91 11.80 -13.82
CA GLY A 140 -8.43 10.93 -12.76
C GLY A 140 -7.35 10.06 -12.12
N TRP A 141 -6.49 9.45 -12.95
CA TRP A 141 -5.36 8.64 -12.47
C TRP A 141 -4.37 9.47 -11.65
N GLN A 142 -4.01 10.67 -12.11
CA GLN A 142 -3.15 11.59 -11.36
C GLN A 142 -3.77 11.97 -10.02
N MET A 143 -5.05 12.33 -9.99
CA MET A 143 -5.75 12.68 -8.74
C MET A 143 -5.74 11.55 -7.71
N VAL A 144 -5.91 10.29 -8.14
CA VAL A 144 -5.82 9.14 -7.22
C VAL A 144 -4.41 8.98 -6.66
N ASN A 145 -3.37 9.19 -7.47
CA ASN A 145 -1.98 9.05 -7.03
C ASN A 145 -1.55 10.19 -6.11
N LEU A 146 -1.98 11.42 -6.38
CA LEU A 146 -1.77 12.55 -5.47
C LEU A 146 -2.49 12.35 -4.13
N ALA A 147 -3.72 11.82 -4.16
CA ALA A 147 -4.49 11.55 -2.94
C ALA A 147 -3.81 10.54 -2.01
N MET A 148 -2.91 9.68 -2.52
CA MET A 148 -2.13 8.74 -1.71
C MET A 148 -1.03 9.43 -0.89
N LEU A 149 -0.42 10.50 -1.41
CA LEU A 149 0.72 11.18 -0.80
C LEU A 149 0.49 11.61 0.66
N PRO A 150 -0.61 12.28 1.05
CA PRO A 150 -0.81 12.70 2.44
C PRO A 150 -0.85 11.51 3.41
N PHE A 151 -1.47 10.38 3.02
CA PHE A 151 -1.50 9.18 3.85
C PHE A 151 -0.12 8.56 4.01
N LEU A 152 0.70 8.57 2.95
CA LEU A 152 2.06 8.07 3.00
C LEU A 152 2.95 8.94 3.90
N VAL A 153 2.81 10.27 3.81
CA VAL A 153 3.50 11.22 4.68
C VAL A 153 3.08 11.02 6.13
N LEU A 154 1.79 10.87 6.41
CA LEU A 154 1.29 10.61 7.76
C LEU A 154 1.83 9.29 8.33
N ALA A 155 1.85 8.22 7.53
CA ALA A 155 2.41 6.93 7.93
C ALA A 155 3.92 7.02 8.21
N GLY A 156 4.67 7.71 7.36
CA GLY A 156 6.10 7.98 7.56
C GLY A 156 6.36 8.81 8.82
N ALA A 157 5.59 9.88 9.03
CA ALA A 157 5.70 10.72 10.22
C ALA A 157 5.38 9.93 11.50
N ALA A 158 4.35 9.08 11.49
CA ALA A 158 4.01 8.23 12.62
C ALA A 158 5.12 7.23 12.95
N LEU A 159 5.75 6.63 11.94
CA LEU A 159 6.88 5.71 12.13
C LEU A 159 8.11 6.45 12.70
N ILE A 160 8.45 7.62 12.14
CA ILE A 160 9.55 8.46 12.66
C ILE A 160 9.29 8.84 14.11
N TRP A 161 8.06 9.25 14.44
CA TRP A 161 7.68 9.59 15.81
C TRP A 161 7.82 8.39 16.77
N LEU A 162 7.41 7.18 16.35
CA LEU A 162 7.58 5.96 17.13
C LEU A 162 9.06 5.65 17.39
N TRP A 163 9.92 5.98 16.43
CA TRP A 163 11.36 5.78 16.53
C TRP A 163 12.05 6.81 17.44
N LEU A 164 11.56 8.05 17.44
CA LEU A 164 12.06 9.14 18.27
C LEU A 164 11.50 9.10 19.71
N ARG A 165 10.47 8.30 20.00
CA ARG A 165 9.93 8.16 21.36
C ARG A 165 11.00 7.61 22.31
N PRO A 166 11.30 8.30 23.43
CA PRO A 166 12.29 7.86 24.41
C PRO A 166 11.98 6.47 24.96
N SER A 167 13.01 5.64 25.11
CA SER A 167 12.93 4.23 25.54
C SER A 167 12.28 4.02 26.92
N ALA A 168 12.12 5.07 27.73
CA ALA A 168 11.54 5.02 29.08
C ALA A 168 10.01 4.76 29.13
N MET A 169 9.33 4.69 27.99
CA MET A 169 7.90 4.33 27.88
C MET A 169 7.65 3.08 27.01
N ARG A 170 8.69 2.27 26.74
CA ARG A 170 8.62 1.06 25.91
C ARG A 170 8.34 -0.23 26.72
N ASP A 171 8.17 -0.11 28.03
CA ASP A 171 7.92 -1.22 28.97
C ASP A 171 6.46 -1.23 29.46
#